data_AF-A0A4Y2ECH3-F1
#
_entry.id   AF-A0A4Y2ECH3-F1
#
_cell.length_a   1.000
_cell.length_b   1.000
_cell.length_c   1.000
_cell.angle_alpha   90.00
_cell.angle_beta   90.00
_cell.angle_gamma   90.00
#
_symmetry.space_group_name_H-M   'P 1'
#
loop_
_entity.id
_entity.type
_entity.pdbx_description
1 polymer ?
#
loop_
_entity_poly.entity_id
_entity_poly.type
_entity_poly.pdbx_seq_one_letter_code
_entity_poly.pdbx_strand_id
1 'polypeptide(L)'
;MIFSLPAIRKCSTGQPGNSCAQAAAAVKKEEKTDEKEIEAKTDKVTDLKDSLEALKDMTMLVQEFPALLEAARRCRSAETKQERIFIVLDALLGE
;
A
#
# COMPACT_ATOMS: atom_id res chain seq x y z
N MET A 1 -48.94 -0.70 14.99
CA MET A 1 -49.04 -0.69 13.52
C MET A 1 -49.00 -2.13 13.02
N ILE A 2 -50.02 -2.52 12.27
CA ILE A 2 -50.17 -3.85 11.64
C ILE A 2 -49.61 -3.73 10.22
N PHE A 3 -48.65 -4.55 9.81
CA PHE A 3 -48.35 -4.91 8.40
C PHE A 3 -47.55 -6.23 8.40
N SER A 4 -48.20 -7.37 8.15
CA SER A 4 -48.24 -8.13 6.87
C SER A 4 -46.92 -8.78 6.44
N LEU A 5 -46.83 -10.11 6.59
CA LEU A 5 -45.95 -11.05 5.85
C LEU A 5 -46.63 -11.39 4.49
N PRO A 6 -45.93 -11.68 3.36
CA PRO A 6 -45.10 -12.90 3.16
C PRO A 6 -43.91 -12.70 2.18
N ALA A 7 -42.95 -13.60 1.97
CA ALA A 7 -43.11 -14.90 1.33
C ALA A 7 -41.81 -15.72 1.39
N ILE A 8 -41.93 -16.94 1.90
CA ILE A 8 -40.99 -18.03 1.70
C ILE A 8 -40.98 -18.34 0.19
N ARG A 9 -39.91 -17.97 -0.52
CA ARG A 9 -39.66 -18.55 -1.85
C ARG A 9 -39.18 -19.97 -1.64
N LYS A 10 -40.07 -20.92 -1.93
CA LYS A 10 -39.79 -22.35 -2.04
C LYS A 10 -38.54 -22.58 -2.89
N CYS A 11 -37.62 -23.41 -2.39
CA CYS A 11 -36.65 -24.08 -3.25
C CYS A 11 -37.42 -24.77 -4.38
N SER A 12 -37.16 -24.35 -5.63
CA SER A 12 -37.68 -25.06 -6.78
C SER A 12 -36.93 -26.37 -6.90
N THR A 13 -37.69 -27.44 -6.78
CA THR A 13 -37.34 -28.83 -7.01
C THR A 13 -36.61 -28.99 -8.34
N GLY A 14 -35.39 -29.49 -8.25
CA GLY A 14 -34.57 -29.92 -9.37
C GLY A 14 -33.51 -30.90 -8.88
N GLN A 15 -33.92 -31.99 -8.23
CA GLN A 15 -33.12 -33.21 -8.25
C GLN A 15 -33.57 -34.03 -9.47
N PRO A 16 -32.64 -34.60 -10.25
CA PRO A 16 -31.95 -35.84 -9.86
C PRO A 16 -30.45 -35.76 -10.20
N GLY A 17 -29.50 -36.28 -9.45
CA GLY A 17 -29.49 -37.38 -8.51
C GLY A 17 -28.01 -37.72 -8.26
N ASN A 18 -27.83 -38.75 -7.44
CA ASN A 18 -26.59 -39.52 -7.29
C ASN A 18 -25.64 -38.94 -6.23
N SER A 19 -26.03 -39.22 -4.98
CA SER A 19 -25.16 -39.86 -3.98
C SER A 19 -23.83 -40.37 -4.55
N CYS A 20 -22.72 -39.95 -3.95
CA CYS A 20 -21.91 -40.91 -3.21
C CYS A 20 -21.00 -40.20 -2.22
N ALA A 21 -20.97 -40.74 -1.00
CA ALA A 21 -19.91 -40.48 -0.05
C ALA A 21 -18.54 -40.77 -0.67
N GLN A 22 -17.57 -39.90 -0.41
CA GLN A 22 -16.20 -40.38 -0.29
C GLN A 22 -15.49 -39.56 0.78
N ALA A 23 -15.59 -40.06 2.01
CA ALA A 23 -14.61 -39.78 3.04
C ALA A 23 -13.28 -40.46 2.68
N ALA A 24 -12.22 -39.69 2.85
CA ALA A 24 -10.83 -40.09 3.10
C ALA A 24 -10.15 -41.09 2.13
N ALA A 25 -9.26 -40.55 1.30
CA ALA A 25 -7.92 -41.10 1.15
C ALA A 25 -6.93 -39.92 1.08
N ALA A 26 -6.01 -39.89 2.04
CA ALA A 26 -4.88 -38.97 2.10
C ALA A 26 -3.92 -39.17 0.89
N VAL A 27 -2.90 -38.30 0.82
CA VAL A 27 -1.72 -38.32 -0.10
C VAL A 27 -1.98 -37.46 -1.37
N LYS A 28 -1.44 -36.24 -1.57
CA LYS A 28 -0.27 -35.53 -1.03
C LYS A 28 -0.59 -34.04 -0.84
N LYS A 29 -0.49 -33.57 0.40
CA LYS A 29 -0.17 -32.17 0.70
C LYS A 29 1.35 -32.08 0.95
N GLU A 30 1.87 -30.87 0.86
CA GLU A 30 3.21 -30.44 1.32
C GLU A 30 4.35 -30.64 0.32
N GLU A 31 4.40 -29.81 -0.73
CA GLU A 31 5.71 -29.38 -1.27
C GLU A 31 5.62 -28.07 -2.08
N LYS A 32 4.48 -27.79 -2.73
CA LYS A 32 4.32 -26.57 -3.57
C LYS A 32 3.90 -25.28 -2.83
N THR A 33 3.53 -25.37 -1.56
CA THR A 33 3.06 -24.20 -0.80
C THR A 33 4.22 -23.45 -0.14
N ASP A 34 5.31 -24.16 0.17
CA ASP A 34 6.49 -23.56 0.80
C ASP A 34 7.25 -22.66 -0.18
N GLU A 35 7.56 -23.12 -1.39
CA GLU A 35 8.29 -22.32 -2.40
C GLU A 35 7.64 -20.97 -2.71
N LYS A 36 6.32 -20.93 -2.90
CA LYS A 36 5.60 -19.67 -3.19
C LYS A 36 5.57 -18.72 -1.99
N GLU A 37 5.59 -19.25 -0.77
CA GLU A 37 5.65 -18.45 0.44
C GLU A 37 7.08 -17.94 0.70
N ILE A 38 8.11 -18.75 0.43
CA ILE A 38 9.52 -18.36 0.53
C ILE A 38 9.86 -17.32 -0.55
N GLU A 39 9.38 -17.50 -1.78
CA GLU A 39 9.54 -16.56 -2.89
C GLU A 39 8.86 -15.23 -2.56
N ALA A 40 7.59 -15.25 -2.09
CA ALA A 40 6.89 -14.04 -1.67
C ALA A 40 7.51 -13.36 -0.43
N LYS A 41 8.11 -14.12 0.49
CA LYS A 41 8.86 -13.56 1.63
C LYS A 41 10.18 -12.94 1.18
N THR A 42 10.86 -13.57 0.22
CA THR A 42 12.12 -13.06 -0.34
C THR A 42 11.89 -11.79 -1.14
N ASP A 43 10.83 -11.74 -1.95
CA ASP A 43 10.42 -10.58 -2.75
C ASP A 43 10.03 -9.38 -1.87
N LYS A 44 9.37 -9.65 -0.72
CA LYS A 44 9.09 -8.63 0.30
C LYS A 44 10.36 -8.12 1.00
N VAL A 45 11.36 -8.99 1.21
CA VAL A 45 12.62 -8.58 1.84
C VAL A 45 13.47 -7.75 0.89
N THR A 46 13.47 -8.06 -0.42
CA THR A 46 14.10 -7.22 -1.43
C THR A 46 13.42 -5.85 -1.54
N ASP A 47 12.10 -5.80 -1.57
CA ASP A 47 11.32 -4.56 -1.58
C ASP A 47 11.62 -3.66 -0.36
N LEU A 48 11.73 -4.25 0.82
CA LEU A 48 12.10 -3.52 2.05
C LEU A 48 13.54 -2.99 2.01
N LYS A 49 14.49 -3.75 1.47
CA LYS A 49 15.88 -3.33 1.33
C LYS A 49 15.99 -2.15 0.36
N ASP A 50 15.32 -2.24 -0.78
CA ASP A 50 15.33 -1.19 -1.80
C ASP A 50 14.62 0.07 -1.29
N SER A 51 13.50 -0.10 -0.57
CA SER A 51 12.80 0.99 0.13
C SER A 51 13.68 1.67 1.17
N LEU A 52 14.47 0.90 1.93
CA LEU A 52 15.39 1.45 2.93
C LEU A 52 16.51 2.26 2.26
N GLU A 53 17.05 1.79 1.14
CA GLU A 53 18.09 2.52 0.42
C GLU A 53 17.54 3.83 -0.17
N ALA A 54 16.37 3.78 -0.80
CA ALA A 54 15.69 4.99 -1.28
C ALA A 54 15.43 6.00 -0.16
N LEU A 55 15.11 5.54 1.05
CA LEU A 55 14.92 6.41 2.21
C LEU A 55 16.22 7.07 2.67
N LYS A 56 17.35 6.36 2.62
CA LYS A 56 18.67 6.94 2.92
C LYS A 56 19.04 8.02 1.91
N ASP A 57 18.84 7.75 0.63
CA ASP A 57 19.12 8.71 -0.45
C ASP A 57 18.26 9.97 -0.28
N MET A 58 16.97 9.81 0.01
CA MET A 58 16.10 10.95 0.30
C MET A 58 16.56 11.73 1.53
N THR A 59 17.02 11.04 2.57
CA THR A 59 17.55 11.68 3.79
C THR A 59 18.81 12.49 3.48
N MET A 60 19.73 11.93 2.69
CA MET A 60 20.95 12.63 2.26
C MET A 60 20.60 13.89 1.46
N LEU A 61 19.69 13.79 0.50
CA LEU A 61 19.25 14.93 -0.31
C LEU A 61 18.64 16.05 0.53
N VAL A 62 17.83 15.68 1.54
CA VAL A 62 17.24 16.66 2.48
C VAL A 62 18.33 17.35 3.31
N GLN A 63 19.38 16.63 3.72
CA GLN A 63 20.50 17.20 4.47
C GLN A 63 21.42 18.08 3.64
N GLU A 64 21.48 17.86 2.33
CA GLU A 64 22.34 18.64 1.42
C GLU A 64 21.81 20.07 1.20
N PHE A 65 20.48 20.27 1.28
CA PHE A 65 19.86 21.55 0.96
C PHE A 65 18.95 22.12 2.08
N PRO A 66 19.44 22.26 3.32
CA PRO A 66 18.60 22.69 4.45
C PRO A 66 18.08 24.12 4.26
N ALA A 67 18.89 25.03 3.73
CA ALA A 67 18.50 26.41 3.46
C ALA A 67 17.37 26.51 2.42
N LEU A 68 17.41 25.67 1.37
CA LEU A 68 16.39 25.65 0.33
C LEU A 68 15.06 25.10 0.84
N LEU A 69 15.09 24.11 1.74
CA LEU A 69 13.89 23.59 2.40
C LEU A 69 13.24 24.64 3.31
N GLU A 70 14.05 25.38 4.06
CA GLU A 70 13.57 26.49 4.89
C GLU A 70 13.02 27.64 4.04
N ALA A 71 13.66 27.96 2.91
CA ALA A 71 13.16 28.91 1.93
C ALA A 71 11.80 28.46 1.36
N ALA A 72 11.67 27.19 0.97
CA ALA A 72 10.41 26.62 0.51
C ALA A 72 9.31 26.70 1.58
N ARG A 73 9.65 26.53 2.86
CA ARG A 73 8.73 26.72 3.98
C ARG A 73 8.27 28.17 4.08
N ARG A 74 9.19 29.13 4.05
CA ARG A 74 8.90 30.57 4.11
C ARG A 74 8.09 31.06 2.90
N CYS A 75 8.35 30.51 1.71
CA CYS A 75 7.59 30.80 0.50
C CYS A 75 6.10 30.46 0.60
N ARG A 76 5.70 29.49 1.44
CA ARG A 76 4.28 29.17 1.68
C ARG A 76 3.55 30.26 2.44
N SER A 77 4.29 31.07 3.20
CA SER A 77 3.75 32.18 4.00
C SER A 77 3.90 33.54 3.32
N ALA A 78 4.65 33.62 2.22
CA ALA A 78 4.84 34.85 1.46
C ALA A 78 3.60 35.17 0.61
N GLU A 79 3.13 36.42 0.70
CA GLU A 79 1.93 36.88 0.03
C GLU A 79 2.22 37.16 -1.45
N THR A 80 3.38 37.76 -1.73
CA THR A 80 3.71 38.25 -3.06
C THR A 80 4.71 37.34 -3.79
N LYS A 81 4.71 37.44 -5.12
CA LYS A 81 5.71 36.76 -5.95
C LYS A 81 7.12 37.32 -5.70
N GLN A 82 7.24 38.62 -5.44
CA GLN A 82 8.53 39.26 -5.17
C GLN A 82 9.14 38.77 -3.86
N GLU A 83 8.35 38.64 -2.79
CA GLU A 83 8.81 38.06 -1.53
C GLU A 83 9.34 36.64 -1.71
N ARG A 84 8.62 35.79 -2.44
CA ARG A 84 9.09 34.43 -2.75
C ARG A 84 10.41 34.43 -3.51
N ILE A 85 10.58 35.34 -4.46
CA ILE A 85 11.84 35.49 -5.20
C ILE A 85 12.97 35.89 -4.24
N PHE A 86 12.76 36.89 -3.39
CA PHE A 86 13.75 37.31 -2.41
C PHE A 86 14.15 36.18 -1.45
N ILE A 87 13.19 35.43 -0.91
CA ILE A 87 13.43 34.29 -0.02
C ILE A 87 14.30 33.22 -0.70
N VAL A 88 14.05 32.92 -1.97
CA VAL A 88 14.83 31.92 -2.72
C VAL A 88 16.23 32.46 -3.05
N LEU A 89 16.34 33.73 -3.45
CA LEU A 89 17.64 34.35 -3.73
C LEU A 89 18.52 34.34 -2.48
N ASP A 90 17.98 34.75 -1.33
CA ASP A 90 18.67 34.75 -0.03
C ASP A 90 19.27 33.36 0.29
N ALA A 91 18.46 32.30 0.15
CA ALA A 91 18.91 30.93 0.38
C ALA A 91 19.96 30.41 -0.61
N LEU A 92 20.03 30.96 -1.83
CA LEU A 92 21.01 30.57 -2.86
C LEU A 92 22.32 31.36 -2.76
N LEU A 93 22.24 32.62 -2.32
CA LEU A 93 23.40 33.50 -2.19
C LEU A 93 24.24 33.18 -0.94
N GLY A 94 23.65 32.53 0.06
CA GLY A 94 24.36 32.04 1.24
C GLY A 94 24.98 33.18 2.04
N GLU A 95 24.14 34.01 2.67
CA GLU A 95 24.60 34.85 3.79
C GLU A 95 24.85 34.02 5.05
#